data_AF-A6Q783-F1
#
_entry.id   AF-A6Q783-F1
#
_cell.length_a   1.000
_cell.length_b   1.000
_cell.length_c   1.000
_cell.angle_alpha   90.00
_cell.angle_beta   90.00
_cell.angle_gamma   90.00
#
_symmetry.space_group_name_H-M   'P 1'
#
loop_
_entity.id
_entity.type
_entity.pdbx_description
1 polymer ?
#
loop_
_entity_poly.entity_id
_entity_poly.type
_entity_poly.pdbx_seq_one_letter_code
_entity_poly.pdbx_strand_id
1 'polypeptide(L)'
;MINMMIGFFKDYFKYKEPAKKQQRWMEKYCEQNGYTINPSWMMATNLKSNLCEMEETFGKRYCPCFEPSGDKELDKKMMCPCDYVEDEIKEYGTCHCALFGPADLSKAEWKASSKRLMEEYQVPKNLKNGVLDTRGMPLDHRRGLPVPDMMHQVKAVLNGYKGNTLIVIVEREQEALNLEKIAQYRGYRCSWEQKDGFIEAELILRA
;
A
#
# COMPACT_ATOMS: atom_id res chain seq x y z
N MET A 1 12.51 -14.27 -1.28
CA MET A 1 11.72 -14.39 -2.52
C MET A 1 10.54 -15.37 -2.38
N ILE A 2 10.74 -16.59 -1.86
CA ILE A 2 9.68 -17.61 -1.73
C ILE A 2 8.45 -17.10 -0.96
N ASN A 3 8.62 -16.55 0.25
CA ASN A 3 7.48 -16.07 1.07
C ASN A 3 6.69 -14.94 0.39
N MET A 4 7.37 -14.08 -0.38
CA MET A 4 6.73 -13.00 -1.11
C MET A 4 5.86 -13.54 -2.25
N MET A 5 6.31 -14.58 -2.96
CA MET A 5 5.50 -15.23 -3.99
C MET A 5 4.30 -15.96 -3.38
N ILE A 6 4.47 -16.62 -2.23
CA ILE A 6 3.36 -17.25 -1.50
C ILE A 6 2.30 -16.20 -1.13
N GLY A 7 2.72 -15.06 -0.56
CA GLY A 7 1.83 -13.94 -0.25
C GLY A 7 1.10 -13.41 -1.48
N PHE A 8 1.85 -13.19 -2.57
CA PHE A 8 1.28 -12.74 -3.85
C PHE A 8 0.20 -13.69 -4.39
N PHE A 9 0.48 -15.00 -4.44
CA PHE A 9 -0.50 -15.96 -4.94
C PHE A 9 -1.71 -16.10 -4.01
N LYS A 10 -1.51 -16.03 -2.69
CA LYS A 10 -2.62 -16.00 -1.73
C LYS A 10 -3.56 -14.83 -2.01
N ASP A 11 -3.01 -13.62 -2.20
CA ASP A 11 -3.79 -12.43 -2.51
C ASP A 11 -4.43 -12.52 -3.91
N TYR A 12 -3.70 -13.05 -4.91
CA TYR A 12 -4.24 -13.28 -6.26
C TYR A 12 -5.49 -14.17 -6.24
N PHE A 13 -5.45 -15.30 -5.52
CA PHE A 13 -6.60 -16.19 -5.43
C PHE A 13 -7.73 -15.59 -4.59
N LYS A 14 -7.40 -14.93 -3.47
CA LYS A 14 -8.39 -14.26 -2.61
C LYS A 14 -9.19 -13.21 -3.38
N TYR A 15 -8.51 -12.34 -4.14
CA TYR A 15 -9.15 -11.21 -4.83
C TYR A 15 -9.49 -11.49 -6.30
N LYS A 16 -9.39 -12.73 -6.79
CA LYS A 16 -9.61 -13.06 -8.21
C LYS A 16 -10.93 -12.50 -8.76
N GLU A 17 -12.02 -12.67 -8.03
CA GLU A 17 -13.34 -12.17 -8.43
C GLU A 17 -13.51 -10.67 -8.16
N PRO A 18 -13.24 -10.13 -6.96
CA PRO A 18 -13.28 -8.68 -6.70
C PRO A 18 -12.41 -7.85 -7.66
N ALA A 19 -11.25 -8.36 -8.07
CA ALA A 19 -10.32 -7.67 -8.97
C ALA A 19 -10.92 -7.43 -10.37
N LYS A 20 -11.95 -8.16 -10.79
CA LYS A 20 -12.66 -7.89 -12.06
C LYS A 20 -13.38 -6.55 -12.04
N LYS A 21 -13.95 -6.17 -10.88
CA LYS A 21 -14.54 -4.83 -10.68
C LYS A 21 -13.48 -3.74 -10.85
N GLN A 22 -12.32 -3.94 -10.22
CA GLN A 22 -11.20 -2.99 -10.33
C GLN A 22 -10.68 -2.90 -11.76
N GLN A 23 -10.53 -4.04 -12.45
CA GLN A 23 -10.10 -4.08 -13.85
C GLN A 23 -11.02 -3.25 -14.76
N ARG A 24 -12.33 -3.47 -14.72
CA ARG A 24 -13.29 -2.73 -15.56
C ARG A 24 -13.29 -1.23 -15.28
N TRP A 25 -13.18 -0.86 -14.00
CA TRP A 25 -13.11 0.55 -13.60
C TRP A 25 -11.83 1.21 -14.14
N MET A 26 -10.68 0.55 -14.00
CA MET A 26 -9.40 1.05 -14.50
C MET A 26 -9.39 1.18 -16.03
N GLU A 27 -9.91 0.19 -16.75
CA GLU A 27 -10.00 0.22 -18.22
C GLU A 27 -10.81 1.44 -18.69
N LYS A 28 -11.97 1.68 -18.08
CA LYS A 28 -12.80 2.85 -18.39
C LYS A 28 -12.07 4.16 -18.07
N TYR A 29 -11.39 4.24 -16.92
CA TYR A 29 -10.60 5.41 -16.57
C TYR A 29 -9.48 5.68 -17.58
N CYS A 30 -8.76 4.63 -17.99
CA CYS A 30 -7.70 4.71 -18.99
C CYS A 30 -8.20 5.18 -20.35
N GLU A 31 -9.31 4.60 -20.85
CA GLU A 31 -9.93 4.98 -22.13
C GLU A 31 -10.33 6.47 -22.15
N GLN A 32 -10.87 6.99 -21.04
CA GLN A 32 -11.33 8.37 -20.94
C GLN A 32 -10.19 9.40 -20.88
N ASN A 33 -8.99 9.00 -20.45
CA ASN A 33 -7.88 9.91 -20.16
C ASN A 33 -6.64 9.68 -21.03
N GLY A 34 -6.71 8.78 -22.02
CA GLY A 34 -5.55 8.46 -22.87
C GLY A 34 -4.42 7.73 -22.13
N TYR A 35 -4.76 6.99 -21.08
CA TYR A 35 -3.81 6.23 -20.28
C TYR A 35 -3.87 4.73 -20.59
N THR A 36 -2.90 3.98 -20.06
CA THR A 36 -2.90 2.51 -20.03
C THR A 36 -2.48 2.01 -18.65
N ILE A 37 -2.83 0.76 -18.36
CA ILE A 37 -2.45 0.06 -17.13
C ILE A 37 -1.05 -0.50 -17.31
N ASN A 38 -0.27 -0.56 -16.21
CA ASN A 38 1.05 -1.19 -16.21
C ASN A 38 1.03 -2.58 -16.89
N PRO A 39 1.87 -2.82 -17.92
CA PRO A 39 1.86 -4.07 -18.68
C PRO A 39 2.45 -5.26 -17.90
N SER A 40 3.11 -5.02 -16.75
CA SER A 40 3.60 -6.07 -15.88
C SER A 40 2.45 -6.77 -15.18
N TRP A 41 2.19 -8.03 -15.57
CA TRP A 41 1.13 -8.85 -14.97
C TRP A 41 1.22 -8.90 -13.45
N MET A 42 2.42 -9.08 -12.89
CA MET A 42 2.60 -9.12 -11.44
C MET A 42 2.25 -7.78 -10.77
N MET A 43 2.72 -6.66 -11.32
CA MET A 43 2.46 -5.35 -10.71
C MET A 43 0.99 -4.96 -10.81
N ALA A 44 0.39 -5.08 -12.00
CA ALA A 44 -1.02 -4.78 -12.19
C ALA A 44 -1.91 -5.67 -11.31
N THR A 45 -1.57 -6.96 -11.17
CA THR A 45 -2.30 -7.89 -10.29
C THR A 45 -2.16 -7.51 -8.82
N ASN A 46 -0.94 -7.23 -8.36
CA ASN A 46 -0.70 -6.86 -6.97
C ASN A 46 -1.42 -5.54 -6.60
N LEU A 47 -1.34 -4.53 -7.46
CA LEU A 47 -2.00 -3.24 -7.24
C LEU A 47 -3.53 -3.38 -7.25
N LYS A 48 -4.10 -4.20 -8.14
CA LYS A 48 -5.54 -4.53 -8.10
C LYS A 48 -5.95 -5.20 -6.80
N SER A 49 -5.18 -6.18 -6.34
CA SER A 49 -5.42 -6.86 -5.06
C SER A 49 -5.35 -5.87 -3.89
N ASN A 50 -4.38 -4.94 -3.90
CA ASN A 50 -4.29 -3.89 -2.90
C ASN A 50 -5.49 -2.92 -2.96
N LEU A 51 -5.99 -2.56 -4.14
CA LEU A 51 -7.20 -1.74 -4.27
C LEU A 51 -8.43 -2.44 -3.67
N CYS A 52 -8.57 -3.75 -3.87
CA CYS A 52 -9.61 -4.55 -3.22
C CYS A 52 -9.42 -4.56 -1.70
N GLU A 53 -8.20 -4.79 -1.22
CA GLU A 53 -7.86 -4.75 0.21
C GLU A 53 -8.22 -3.40 0.84
N MET A 54 -7.96 -2.28 0.15
CA MET A 54 -8.34 -0.95 0.61
C MET A 54 -9.86 -0.78 0.73
N GLU A 55 -10.62 -1.21 -0.29
CA GLU A 55 -12.09 -1.16 -0.24
C GLU A 55 -12.65 -2.01 0.90
N GLU A 56 -12.11 -3.20 1.13
CA GLU A 56 -12.59 -4.10 2.18
C GLU A 56 -12.16 -3.66 3.59
N THR A 57 -10.96 -3.11 3.75
CA THR A 57 -10.40 -2.71 5.05
C THR A 57 -10.93 -1.35 5.50
N PHE A 58 -11.02 -0.39 4.58
CA PHE A 58 -11.31 1.02 4.90
C PHE A 58 -12.63 1.52 4.29
N GLY A 59 -13.36 0.68 3.56
CA GLY A 59 -14.65 1.03 2.95
C GLY A 59 -14.54 1.93 1.72
N LYS A 60 -13.33 2.30 1.30
CA LYS A 60 -13.07 3.17 0.15
C LYS A 60 -11.85 2.70 -0.63
N ARG A 61 -11.83 3.01 -1.92
CA ARG A 61 -10.71 2.72 -2.80
C ARG A 61 -9.60 3.76 -2.62
N TYR A 62 -8.91 3.74 -1.49
CA TYR A 62 -7.72 4.59 -1.31
C TYR A 62 -6.59 4.16 -2.25
N CYS A 63 -5.68 5.09 -2.53
CA CYS A 63 -4.45 4.85 -3.27
C CYS A 63 -3.71 3.67 -2.62
N PRO A 64 -3.37 2.59 -3.36
CA PRO A 64 -2.82 1.38 -2.77
C PRO A 64 -1.39 1.53 -2.27
N CYS A 65 -0.80 2.73 -2.41
CA CYS A 65 0.58 3.06 -2.04
C CYS A 65 0.67 3.90 -0.74
N PHE A 66 -0.48 4.32 -0.21
CA PHE A 66 -0.57 5.11 1.02
C PHE A 66 -1.76 4.63 1.87
N GLU A 67 -1.54 4.51 3.17
CA GLU A 67 -2.60 4.32 4.15
C GLU A 67 -3.42 5.60 4.34
N PRO A 68 -4.69 5.50 4.81
CA PRO A 68 -5.50 6.67 5.13
C PRO A 68 -4.81 7.56 6.18
N SER A 69 -4.76 8.85 5.90
CA SER A 69 -4.06 9.85 6.70
C SER A 69 -4.83 10.32 7.92
N GLY A 70 -6.16 10.11 7.95
CA GLY A 70 -7.04 10.64 8.99
C GLY A 70 -7.45 12.10 8.76
N ASP A 71 -6.74 12.82 7.88
CA ASP A 71 -7.16 14.11 7.36
C ASP A 71 -8.19 13.89 6.23
N LYS A 72 -9.41 14.41 6.42
CA LYS A 72 -10.52 14.23 5.48
C LYS A 72 -10.24 14.80 4.10
N GLU A 73 -9.56 15.95 4.02
CA GLU A 73 -9.26 16.62 2.75
C GLU A 73 -8.15 15.88 2.00
N LEU A 74 -7.10 15.46 2.72
CA LEU A 74 -6.04 14.65 2.12
C LEU A 74 -6.56 13.27 1.69
N ASP A 75 -7.34 12.59 2.54
CA ASP A 75 -7.94 11.29 2.24
C ASP A 75 -8.83 11.33 1.00
N LYS A 76 -9.58 12.43 0.81
CA LYS A 76 -10.38 12.64 -0.40
C LYS A 76 -9.50 12.68 -1.65
N LYS A 77 -8.40 13.44 -1.61
CA LYS A 77 -7.42 13.53 -2.70
C LYS A 77 -6.70 12.21 -2.97
N MET A 78 -6.64 11.32 -1.98
CA MET A 78 -6.00 10.01 -2.07
C MET A 78 -6.93 8.88 -2.53
N MET A 79 -8.21 9.13 -2.83
CA MET A 79 -9.09 8.11 -3.42
C MET A 79 -8.66 7.81 -4.86
N CYS A 80 -8.50 6.54 -5.23
CA CYS A 80 -8.07 6.14 -6.57
C CYS A 80 -9.20 6.32 -7.60
N PRO A 81 -8.99 7.08 -8.70
CA PRO A 81 -7.72 7.68 -9.13
C PRO A 81 -7.44 8.97 -8.35
N CYS A 82 -6.27 9.08 -7.72
CA CYS A 82 -5.97 10.20 -6.84
C CYS A 82 -5.75 11.49 -7.63
N ASP A 83 -5.96 12.63 -6.98
CA ASP A 83 -5.83 13.97 -7.59
C ASP A 83 -4.40 14.25 -8.09
N TYR A 84 -3.42 13.46 -7.64
CA TYR A 84 -2.00 13.58 -8.02
C TYR A 84 -1.63 12.86 -9.33
N VAL A 85 -2.52 12.07 -9.93
CA VAL A 85 -2.17 11.20 -11.08
C VAL A 85 -1.57 11.98 -12.24
N GLU A 86 -2.17 13.11 -12.62
CA GLU A 86 -1.69 13.88 -13.78
C GLU A 86 -0.29 14.46 -13.56
N ASP A 87 -0.06 15.02 -12.36
CA ASP A 87 1.23 15.63 -12.05
C ASP A 87 2.34 14.57 -11.90
N GLU A 88 2.01 13.43 -11.30
CA GLU A 88 2.95 12.31 -11.19
C GLU A 88 3.27 11.70 -12.55
N ILE A 89 2.29 11.60 -13.47
CA ILE A 89 2.55 11.17 -14.84
C ILE A 89 3.50 12.15 -15.55
N LYS A 90 3.30 13.46 -15.38
CA LYS A 90 4.20 14.48 -15.97
C LYS A 90 5.63 14.40 -15.41
N GLU A 91 5.78 14.07 -14.13
CA GLU A 91 7.08 14.04 -13.45
C GLU A 91 7.81 12.71 -13.63
N TYR A 92 7.11 11.58 -13.50
CA TYR A 92 7.68 10.24 -13.42
C TYR A 92 7.35 9.34 -14.62
N GLY A 93 6.52 9.82 -15.56
CA GLY A 93 5.98 9.05 -16.67
C GLY A 93 4.78 8.15 -16.30
N THR A 94 4.52 7.94 -15.01
CA THR A 94 3.38 7.17 -14.49
C THR A 94 2.86 7.80 -13.21
N CYS A 95 1.67 7.44 -12.74
CA CYS A 95 1.29 7.75 -11.36
C CYS A 95 2.28 7.12 -10.36
N HIS A 96 2.32 7.60 -9.11
CA HIS A 96 3.28 7.18 -8.09
C HIS A 96 3.37 5.67 -7.96
N CYS A 97 2.21 5.00 -7.92
CA CYS A 97 2.07 3.56 -7.83
C CYS A 97 2.52 2.77 -9.06
N ALA A 98 2.95 3.45 -10.13
CA ALA A 98 3.20 2.87 -11.44
C ALA A 98 2.02 2.02 -11.93
N LEU A 99 0.78 2.44 -11.64
CA LEU A 99 -0.44 1.74 -12.09
C LEU A 99 -0.92 2.24 -13.45
N PHE A 100 -0.92 3.56 -13.63
CA PHE A 100 -1.36 4.25 -14.85
C PHE A 100 -0.22 5.05 -15.46
N GLY A 101 -0.16 5.11 -16.78
CA GLY A 101 0.76 5.93 -17.55
C GLY A 101 0.20 6.21 -18.95
N PRO A 102 0.83 7.08 -19.75
CA PRO A 102 0.41 7.36 -21.13
C PRO A 102 0.28 6.09 -21.96
N ALA A 103 -0.70 6.06 -22.87
CA ALA A 103 -0.95 4.88 -23.71
C ALA A 103 0.25 4.46 -24.58
N ASP A 104 1.12 5.40 -24.95
CA ASP A 104 2.32 5.22 -25.75
C ASP A 104 3.61 5.04 -24.93
N LEU A 105 3.51 4.99 -23.59
CA LEU A 105 4.67 4.84 -22.71
C LEU A 105 5.42 3.53 -23.01
N SER A 106 6.72 3.62 -23.28
CA SER A 106 7.52 2.49 -23.71
C SER A 106 7.72 1.45 -22.60
N LYS A 107 8.02 0.21 -22.99
CA LYS A 107 8.35 -0.86 -22.04
C LYS A 107 9.56 -0.52 -21.15
N ALA A 108 10.52 0.25 -21.67
CA ALA A 108 11.69 0.67 -20.91
C ALA A 108 11.31 1.70 -19.82
N GLU A 109 10.44 2.65 -20.15
CA GLU A 109 9.93 3.65 -19.20
C GLU A 109 9.05 3.01 -18.13
N TRP A 110 8.17 2.06 -18.49
CA TRP A 110 7.43 1.27 -17.51
C TRP A 110 8.37 0.55 -16.54
N LYS A 111 9.44 -0.09 -17.04
CA LYS A 111 10.42 -0.77 -16.19
C LYS A 111 11.16 0.22 -15.29
N ALA A 112 11.50 1.40 -15.79
CA ALA A 112 12.17 2.44 -15.02
C ALA A 112 11.27 2.96 -13.89
N SER A 113 10.01 3.27 -14.17
CA SER A 113 9.05 3.71 -13.16
C SER A 113 8.79 2.63 -12.12
N SER A 114 8.57 1.38 -12.56
CA SER A 114 8.44 0.24 -11.65
C SER A 114 9.65 0.05 -10.75
N LYS A 115 10.87 0.28 -11.28
CA LYS A 115 12.11 0.21 -10.50
C LYS A 115 12.17 1.32 -9.45
N ARG A 116 11.84 2.57 -9.79
CA ARG A 116 11.76 3.70 -8.85
C ARG A 116 10.84 3.36 -7.67
N LEU A 117 9.63 2.90 -7.97
CA LEU A 117 8.66 2.50 -6.93
C LEU A 117 9.23 1.38 -6.03
N MET A 118 9.91 0.39 -6.60
CA MET A 118 10.51 -0.67 -5.77
C MET A 118 11.64 -0.14 -4.88
N GLU A 119 12.45 0.80 -5.35
CA GLU A 119 13.52 1.43 -4.55
C GLU A 119 12.95 2.19 -3.34
N GLU A 120 11.80 2.85 -3.51
CA GLU A 120 11.09 3.55 -2.43
C GLU A 120 10.47 2.59 -1.40
N TYR A 121 9.90 1.46 -1.81
CA TYR A 121 9.13 0.59 -0.91
C TYR A 121 9.92 -0.61 -0.36
N GLN A 122 10.98 -1.06 -1.04
CA GLN A 122 11.83 -2.19 -0.65
C GLN A 122 13.02 -1.80 0.23
N VAL A 123 12.82 -0.83 1.13
CA VAL A 123 13.83 -0.44 2.13
C VAL A 123 13.96 -1.48 3.25
N PRO A 124 15.13 -1.58 3.92
CA PRO A 124 15.29 -2.40 5.12
C PRO A 124 14.25 -2.05 6.19
N LYS A 125 13.62 -3.05 6.79
CA LYS A 125 12.63 -2.86 7.87
C LYS A 125 13.34 -2.88 9.22
N ASN A 126 13.00 -1.95 10.11
CA ASN A 126 13.57 -1.88 11.46
C ASN A 126 12.87 -2.89 12.40
N LEU A 127 13.03 -4.18 12.10
CA LEU A 127 12.48 -5.29 12.87
C LEU A 127 13.56 -5.89 13.79
N LYS A 128 13.34 -5.86 15.11
CA LYS A 128 14.22 -6.46 16.11
C LYS A 128 13.40 -7.17 17.17
N ASN A 129 13.66 -8.47 17.38
CA ASN A 129 13.02 -9.27 18.44
C ASN A 129 11.47 -9.18 18.45
N GLY A 130 10.84 -9.12 17.26
CA GLY A 130 9.39 -9.00 17.15
C GLY A 130 8.82 -7.60 17.33
N VAL A 131 9.68 -6.58 17.42
CA VAL A 131 9.31 -5.16 17.42
C VAL A 131 9.70 -4.54 16.08
N LEU A 132 8.72 -4.01 15.36
CA LEU A 132 8.87 -3.28 14.11
C LEU A 132 8.68 -1.79 14.38
N ASP A 133 9.72 -0.99 14.21
CA ASP A 133 9.61 0.48 14.26
C ASP A 133 9.42 1.02 12.84
N THR A 134 8.26 1.63 12.57
CA THR A 134 7.90 2.13 11.24
C THR A 134 8.18 3.62 11.04
N ARG A 135 8.69 4.31 12.05
CA ARG A 135 8.89 5.76 12.05
C ARG A 135 10.12 6.18 11.25
N GLY A 136 10.25 7.49 11.01
CA GLY A 136 11.43 8.09 10.40
C GLY A 136 11.62 7.81 8.91
N MET A 137 10.57 7.34 8.23
CA MET A 137 10.59 7.21 6.77
C MET A 137 10.51 8.59 6.11
N PRO A 138 11.11 8.76 4.91
CA PRO A 138 10.99 10.00 4.17
C PRO A 138 9.52 10.29 3.83
N LEU A 139 9.17 11.57 3.77
CA LEU A 139 7.82 12.00 3.42
C LEU A 139 7.71 12.21 1.91
N ASP A 140 6.60 11.73 1.33
CA ASP A 140 6.19 12.12 -0.01
C ASP A 140 5.97 13.64 -0.06
N HIS A 141 6.64 14.32 -0.98
CA HIS A 141 6.60 15.78 -1.08
C HIS A 141 5.21 16.33 -1.43
N ARG A 142 4.32 15.52 -2.02
CA ARG A 142 2.95 15.94 -2.40
C ARG A 142 1.95 15.73 -1.28
N ARG A 143 2.02 14.57 -0.62
CA ARG A 143 1.05 14.16 0.40
C ARG A 143 1.50 14.47 1.83
N GLY A 144 2.80 14.65 2.06
CA GLY A 144 3.36 14.76 3.41
C GLY A 144 3.24 13.46 4.22
N LEU A 145 3.13 12.31 3.55
CA LEU A 145 2.97 11.00 4.19
C LEU A 145 4.24 10.14 4.06
N PRO A 146 4.52 9.27 5.04
CA PRO A 146 5.70 8.41 4.99
C PRO A 146 5.70 7.45 3.78
N VAL A 147 6.87 7.26 3.17
CA VAL A 147 7.10 6.30 2.08
C VAL A 147 8.31 5.41 2.41
N PRO A 148 8.14 4.09 2.58
CA PRO A 148 6.86 3.38 2.65
C PRO A 148 6.11 3.72 3.95
N ASP A 149 4.79 3.73 3.87
CA ASP A 149 3.94 3.93 5.05
C ASP A 149 4.02 2.75 6.04
N MET A 150 3.37 2.89 7.20
CA MET A 150 3.37 1.85 8.23
C MET A 150 2.74 0.55 7.71
N MET A 151 1.61 0.64 6.99
CA MET A 151 0.89 -0.52 6.48
C MET A 151 1.75 -1.37 5.53
N HIS A 152 2.50 -0.75 4.63
CA HIS A 152 3.41 -1.40 3.69
C HIS A 152 4.57 -2.05 4.42
N GLN A 153 5.11 -1.40 5.46
CA GLN A 153 6.16 -1.98 6.30
C GLN A 153 5.65 -3.22 7.04
N VAL A 154 4.45 -3.16 7.63
CA VAL A 154 3.81 -4.29 8.33
C VAL A 154 3.51 -5.43 7.36
N LYS A 155 2.88 -5.17 6.20
CA LYS A 155 2.58 -6.20 5.19
C LYS A 155 3.86 -6.89 4.70
N ALA A 156 4.95 -6.14 4.52
CA ALA A 156 6.25 -6.69 4.15
C ALA A 156 6.83 -7.62 5.23
N VAL A 157 6.75 -7.22 6.51
CA VAL A 157 7.22 -8.04 7.63
C VAL A 157 6.39 -9.31 7.79
N LEU A 158 5.06 -9.20 7.74
CA LEU A 158 4.14 -10.33 7.92
C LEU A 158 4.32 -11.43 6.85
N ASN A 159 4.87 -11.10 5.68
CA ASN A 159 5.20 -12.06 4.62
C ASN A 159 6.39 -12.97 5.00
N GLY A 160 6.14 -13.91 5.91
CA GLY A 160 7.13 -14.86 6.42
C GLY A 160 7.46 -14.70 7.90
N TYR A 161 6.79 -13.77 8.60
CA TYR A 161 6.89 -13.66 10.04
C TYR A 161 6.35 -14.91 10.73
N LYS A 162 7.11 -15.43 11.71
CA LYS A 162 6.79 -16.69 12.42
C LYS A 162 6.35 -16.48 13.86
N GLY A 163 6.50 -15.28 14.40
CA GLY A 163 6.04 -14.96 15.75
C GLY A 163 4.52 -14.95 15.83
N ASN A 164 3.99 -15.19 17.03
CA ASN A 164 2.56 -15.11 17.30
C ASN A 164 2.10 -13.66 17.55
N THR A 165 3.02 -12.80 17.99
CA THR A 165 2.80 -11.39 18.28
C THR A 165 3.82 -10.55 17.52
N LEU A 166 3.38 -9.45 16.90
CA LEU A 166 4.24 -8.41 16.33
C LEU A 166 3.92 -7.09 17.03
N ILE A 167 4.92 -6.48 17.65
CA ILE A 167 4.80 -5.12 18.18
C ILE A 167 5.17 -4.16 17.06
N VAL A 168 4.37 -3.11 16.86
CA VAL A 168 4.58 -2.07 15.85
C VAL A 168 4.67 -0.73 16.55
N ILE A 169 5.80 -0.04 16.42
CA ILE A 169 5.99 1.31 16.93
C ILE A 169 5.63 2.29 15.82
N VAL A 170 4.65 3.15 16.09
CA VAL A 170 4.13 4.15 15.15
C VAL A 170 4.24 5.57 15.73
N GLU A 171 4.18 6.58 14.88
CA GLU A 171 4.34 7.98 15.27
C GLU A 171 2.99 8.67 15.47
N ARG A 172 2.00 8.35 14.63
CA ARG A 172 0.69 9.00 14.61
C ARG A 172 -0.39 8.07 15.15
N GLU A 173 -1.33 8.62 15.91
CA GLU A 173 -2.51 7.89 16.39
C GLU A 173 -3.30 7.25 15.25
N GLN A 174 -3.39 7.95 14.11
CA GLN A 174 -4.06 7.42 12.93
C GLN A 174 -3.42 6.12 12.41
N GLU A 175 -2.11 5.94 12.54
CA GLU A 175 -1.43 4.69 12.13
C GLU A 175 -1.87 3.53 13.04
N ALA A 176 -2.06 3.78 14.35
CA ALA A 176 -2.59 2.79 15.28
C ALA A 176 -4.05 2.43 14.97
N LEU A 177 -4.90 3.43 14.65
CA LEU A 177 -6.27 3.20 14.19
C LEU A 177 -6.33 2.43 12.86
N ASN A 178 -5.38 2.66 11.95
CA ASN A 178 -5.28 1.89 10.72
C ASN A 178 -4.86 0.45 11.00
N LEU A 179 -3.93 0.23 11.94
CA LEU A 179 -3.53 -1.11 12.40
C LEU A 179 -4.70 -1.90 12.95
N GLU A 180 -5.59 -1.28 13.73
CA GLU A 180 -6.80 -1.95 14.23
C GLU A 180 -7.69 -2.45 13.10
N LYS A 181 -7.93 -1.60 12.08
CA LYS A 181 -8.73 -1.99 10.91
C LYS A 181 -8.06 -3.11 10.12
N ILE A 182 -6.75 -3.04 9.92
CA ILE A 182 -5.98 -4.10 9.24
C ILE A 182 -6.05 -5.40 10.04
N ALA A 183 -5.93 -5.33 11.37
CA ALA A 183 -6.02 -6.48 12.24
C ALA A 183 -7.40 -7.13 12.17
N GLN A 184 -8.46 -6.34 12.33
CA GLN A 184 -9.84 -6.81 12.19
C GLN A 184 -10.05 -7.47 10.82
N TYR A 185 -9.61 -6.81 9.75
CA TYR A 185 -9.72 -7.33 8.39
C TYR A 185 -9.00 -8.67 8.19
N ARG A 186 -7.83 -8.83 8.80
CA ARG A 186 -6.99 -10.04 8.67
C ARG A 186 -7.30 -11.11 9.72
N GLY A 187 -8.27 -10.89 10.62
CA GLY A 187 -8.61 -11.81 11.70
C GLY A 187 -7.58 -11.85 12.83
N TYR A 188 -6.80 -10.78 13.00
CA TYR A 188 -5.87 -10.60 14.11
C TYR A 188 -6.56 -9.83 15.25
N ARG A 189 -5.93 -9.81 16.43
CA ARG A 189 -6.29 -8.85 17.48
C ARG A 189 -5.25 -7.73 17.52
N CYS A 190 -5.70 -6.53 17.83
CA CYS A 190 -4.86 -5.34 17.97
C CYS A 190 -5.22 -4.63 19.27
N SER A 191 -4.22 -4.21 20.00
CA SER A 191 -4.32 -3.25 21.11
C SER A 191 -3.13 -2.32 21.04
N TRP A 192 -3.26 -1.08 21.51
CA TRP A 192 -2.15 -0.14 21.50
C TRP A 192 -2.21 0.78 22.71
N GLU A 193 -1.05 1.31 23.08
CA GLU A 193 -0.89 2.26 24.15
C GLU A 193 0.04 3.40 23.74
N GLN A 194 -0.23 4.60 24.26
CA GLN A 194 0.65 5.74 24.08
C GLN A 194 1.80 5.65 25.09
N LYS A 195 3.02 5.76 24.59
CA LYS A 195 4.26 5.88 25.37
C LYS A 195 4.87 7.27 25.15
N ASP A 196 5.86 7.63 25.95
CA ASP A 196 6.51 8.95 25.85
C ASP A 196 7.07 9.21 24.44
N GLY A 197 6.32 9.96 23.63
CA GLY A 197 6.68 10.37 22.28
C GLY A 197 6.40 9.38 21.15
N PHE A 198 5.70 8.26 21.40
CA PHE A 198 5.29 7.31 20.34
C PHE A 198 4.14 6.41 20.78
N ILE A 199 3.63 5.60 19.85
CA ILE A 199 2.58 4.61 20.14
C ILE A 199 3.12 3.22 19.88
N GLU A 200 2.83 2.30 20.81
CA GLU A 200 3.16 0.89 20.67
C GLU A 200 1.88 0.10 20.44
N ALA A 201 1.78 -0.55 19.28
CA ALA A 201 0.65 -1.37 18.89
C ALA A 201 1.04 -2.85 18.87
N GLU A 202 0.32 -3.66 19.63
CA GLU A 202 0.48 -5.11 19.69
C GLU A 202 -0.49 -5.80 18.74
N LEU A 203 0.04 -6.47 17.72
CA LEU A 203 -0.71 -7.33 16.81
C LEU A 203 -0.57 -8.81 17.21
N ILE A 204 -1.66 -9.43 17.66
CA ILE A 204 -1.72 -10.87 17.96
C ILE A 204 -2.20 -11.60 16.70
N LEU A 205 -1.26 -12.26 16.02
CA LEU A 205 -1.42 -12.88 14.70
C LEU A 205 -2.01 -14.30 14.76
N ARG A 206 -1.80 -14.99 15.88
CA ARG A 206 -2.33 -16.33 16.17
C ARG A 206 -2.70 -16.37 17.65
N ALA A 207 -3.97 -16.63 17.93
CA ALA A 207 -4.45 -16.96 19.27
C ALA A 207 -4.37 -18.46 19.49
#